data_AF-A0A6A5UWB4-F1
#
_entry.id   AF-A0A6A5UWB4-F1
#
_cell.length_a   1.000
_cell.length_b   1.000
_cell.length_c   1.000
_cell.angle_alpha   90.00
_cell.angle_beta   90.00
_cell.angle_gamma   90.00
#
_symmetry.space_group_name_H-M   'P 1'
#
loop_
_entity.id
_entity.type
_entity.pdbx_description
1 polymer ?
#
loop_
_entity_poly.entity_id
_entity_poly.type
_entity_poly.pdbx_seq_one_letter_code
_entity_poly.pdbx_strand_id
1 'polypeptide(L)'
;MTTESDPTITRVTVVLNKPEDWQAWIFLRKDAAQQHDLWQYCNPDVATADLPLLTEPVEPIAHQYKVNKAPSIIYTNANLNNNEFRRY
;
A
#
# COMPACT_ATOMS: atom_id res chain seq x y z
N MET A 1 -10.44 22.18 -3.00
CA MET A 1 -9.85 20.84 -2.84
C MET A 1 -9.18 20.80 -1.47
N THR A 2 -9.91 20.34 -0.45
CA THR A 2 -9.40 20.26 0.93
C THR A 2 -9.06 18.80 1.17
N THR A 3 -7.78 18.45 1.27
CA THR A 3 -7.37 17.11 1.66
C THR A 3 -7.70 16.95 3.14
N GLU A 4 -8.83 16.31 3.44
CA GLU A 4 -9.08 15.76 4.77
C GLU A 4 -7.96 14.78 5.10
N SER A 5 -7.22 15.07 6.18
CA SER A 5 -6.24 14.17 6.73
C SER A 5 -6.95 12.95 7.30
N ASP A 6 -6.76 11.79 6.69
CA ASP A 6 -7.23 10.51 7.22
C ASP A 6 -6.66 10.30 8.63
N PRO A 7 -7.52 10.18 9.67
CA PRO A 7 -7.10 10.06 11.06
C PRO A 7 -6.33 8.77 11.37
N THR A 8 -6.30 7.79 10.44
CA THR A 8 -5.49 6.58 10.60
C THR A 8 -4.03 6.75 10.14
N ILE A 9 -3.71 7.84 9.44
CA ILE A 9 -2.35 8.08 8.96
C ILE A 9 -1.51 8.74 10.06
N THR A 10 -0.59 7.98 10.65
CA THR A 10 0.41 8.52 11.58
C THR A 10 1.53 9.18 10.79
N ARG A 11 1.73 10.49 10.98
CA ARG A 11 2.85 11.24 10.38
C ARG A 11 3.96 11.42 11.40
N VAL A 12 5.16 10.96 11.06
CA VAL A 12 6.36 11.12 11.89
C VAL A 12 7.35 12.02 11.16
N THR A 13 7.77 13.10 11.80
CA THR A 13 8.83 13.98 11.29
C THR A 13 10.17 13.51 11.84
N VAL A 14 11.13 13.22 10.96
CA VAL A 14 12.50 12.87 11.33
C VAL A 14 13.43 13.99 10.89
N VAL A 15 14.25 14.51 11.81
CA VAL A 15 15.25 15.55 11.53
C VAL A 15 16.62 14.89 11.48
N LEU A 16 17.33 15.07 10.37
CA LEU A 16 18.69 14.56 10.16
C LEU A 16 19.65 15.73 10.32
N ASN A 17 20.26 15.86 11.49
CA ASN A 17 21.09 17.02 11.84
C ASN A 17 22.58 16.76 11.59
N LYS A 18 22.98 15.48 11.64
CA LYS A 18 24.37 15.05 11.47
C LYS A 18 24.49 13.99 10.38
N PRO A 19 25.68 13.81 9.78
CA PRO A 19 25.92 12.76 8.80
C PRO A 19 25.61 11.34 9.32
N GLU A 20 25.86 11.07 10.60
CA GLU A 20 25.56 9.79 11.26
C GLU A 20 24.06 9.46 11.29
N ASP A 21 23.18 10.47 11.36
CA ASP A 21 21.72 10.29 11.36
C ASP A 21 21.24 9.69 10.04
N TRP A 22 21.97 9.90 8.94
CA TRP A 22 21.62 9.42 7.62
C TRP A 22 21.61 7.89 7.55
N GLN A 23 22.56 7.23 8.21
CA GLN A 23 22.63 5.78 8.23
C GLN A 23 21.44 5.19 8.99
N ALA A 24 21.17 5.70 10.20
CA ALA A 24 20.01 5.28 10.98
C ALA A 24 18.69 5.50 10.23
N TRP A 25 18.57 6.62 9.50
CA TRP A 25 17.39 6.91 8.69
C TRP A 25 17.21 5.95 7.51
N ILE A 26 18.29 5.61 6.80
CA ILE A 26 18.25 4.61 5.73
C ILE A 26 17.78 3.25 6.28
N PHE A 27 18.24 2.83 7.46
CA PHE A 27 17.77 1.58 8.07
C PHE A 27 16.27 1.59 8.36
N LEU A 28 15.75 2.71 8.91
CA LEU A 28 14.32 2.85 9.18
C LEU A 28 13.49 2.82 7.87
N ARG A 29 13.98 3.49 6.82
CA ARG A 29 13.33 3.48 5.50
C ARG A 29 13.39 2.10 4.86
N LYS A 30 14.50 1.39 5.04
CA LYS A 30 14.67 0.02 4.56
C LYS A 30 13.67 -0.92 5.22
N ASP A 31 13.55 -0.91 6.54
CA ASP A 31 12.61 -1.77 7.27
C ASP A 31 11.17 -1.55 6.79
N ALA A 32 10.72 -0.29 6.76
CA ALA A 32 9.38 0.07 6.29
C ALA A 32 9.16 -0.34 4.82
N ALA A 33 10.15 -0.12 3.94
CA ALA A 33 10.01 -0.49 2.54
C ALA A 33 10.04 -2.01 2.33
N GLN A 34 10.77 -2.76 3.15
CA GLN A 34 10.79 -4.22 3.09
C GLN A 34 9.44 -4.82 3.52
N GLN A 35 8.76 -4.23 4.51
CA GLN A 35 7.41 -4.65 4.92
C GLN A 35 6.35 -4.52 3.81
N HIS A 36 6.62 -3.70 2.79
CA HIS A 36 5.73 -3.44 1.68
C HIS A 36 6.29 -3.89 0.32
N ASP A 37 7.39 -4.66 0.30
CA ASP A 37 8.08 -5.09 -0.93
C ASP A 37 8.52 -3.94 -1.87
N LEU A 38 8.78 -2.77 -1.29
CA LEU A 38 9.16 -1.55 -1.99
C LEU A 38 10.65 -1.27 -1.99
N TRP A 39 11.45 -1.97 -1.18
CA TRP A 39 12.87 -1.62 -0.97
C TRP A 39 13.67 -1.60 -2.26
N GLN A 40 13.40 -2.52 -3.18
CA GLN A 40 14.03 -2.58 -4.51
C GLN A 40 13.93 -1.27 -5.30
N TYR A 41 12.90 -0.44 -5.06
CA TYR A 41 12.69 0.85 -5.73
C TYR A 41 13.30 2.04 -4.99
N CYS A 42 13.60 1.89 -3.69
CA CYS A 42 14.09 2.98 -2.84
C CYS A 42 15.56 2.80 -2.43
N ASN A 43 16.16 1.66 -2.75
CA ASN A 43 17.54 1.35 -2.38
C ASN A 43 18.53 2.20 -3.20
N PRO A 44 19.31 3.10 -2.57
CA PRO A 44 20.29 3.92 -3.28
C PRO A 44 21.44 3.12 -3.90
N ASP A 45 21.66 1.88 -3.44
CA ASP A 45 22.71 1.00 -3.98
C ASP A 45 22.29 0.31 -5.29
N VAL A 46 21.01 0.39 -5.68
CA VAL A 46 20.49 -0.21 -6.91
C VAL A 46 20.48 0.86 -8.00
N ALA A 47 21.14 0.57 -9.12
CA ALA A 47 21.11 1.44 -10.27
C ALA A 47 19.69 1.49 -10.85
N THR A 48 19.31 2.64 -11.40
CA THR A 48 17.98 2.82 -12.02
C THR A 48 17.71 1.84 -13.16
N ALA A 49 18.76 1.37 -13.84
CA ALA A 49 18.68 0.36 -14.90
C ALA A 49 18.31 -1.04 -14.39
N ASP A 50 18.57 -1.34 -13.12
CA ASP A 50 18.34 -2.65 -12.49
C ASP A 50 17.02 -2.68 -11.71
N LEU A 51 16.24 -1.60 -11.77
CA LEU A 51 14.93 -1.53 -11.10
C LEU A 51 13.93 -2.49 -11.77
N PRO A 52 13.14 -3.23 -10.97
CA PRO A 52 12.09 -4.06 -11.52
C PRO A 52 11.04 -3.20 -12.24
N LEU A 53 10.40 -3.78 -13.25
CA LEU A 53 9.30 -3.11 -13.94
C LEU A 53 8.06 -3.12 -13.06
N LEU A 54 7.54 -1.95 -12.72
CA LEU A 54 6.23 -1.82 -12.07
C LEU A 54 5.13 -2.27 -13.02
N THR A 55 4.54 -3.43 -12.73
CA THR A 55 3.33 -3.89 -13.40
C THR A 55 2.11 -3.35 -12.68
N GLU A 56 1.20 -2.73 -13.43
CA GLU A 56 -0.07 -2.30 -12.87
C GLU A 56 -0.84 -3.51 -12.31
N PRO A 57 -1.39 -3.43 -11.09
CA PRO A 57 -2.21 -4.51 -10.57
C PRO A 57 -3.42 -4.73 -11.49
N VAL A 58 -3.74 -5.99 -11.76
CA VAL A 58 -4.92 -6.34 -12.55
C VAL A 58 -6.17 -5.94 -11.76
N GLU A 59 -7.02 -5.11 -12.37
CA GLU A 59 -8.30 -4.71 -11.76
C GLU A 59 -9.10 -5.96 -11.37
N PRO A 60 -9.55 -6.07 -10.10
CA PRO A 60 -10.29 -7.25 -9.66
C PRO A 60 -11.62 -7.34 -10.41
N ILE A 61 -11.90 -8.52 -10.97
CA ILE A 61 -13.20 -8.82 -11.58
C ILE A 61 -14.18 -9.28 -10.50
N ALA A 62 -15.45 -8.86 -10.58
CA ALA A 62 -16.47 -9.08 -9.53
C ALA A 62 -16.57 -10.54 -9.03
N HIS A 63 -16.35 -11.53 -9.90
CA HIS A 63 -16.41 -12.96 -9.56
C HIS A 63 -15.26 -13.46 -8.67
N GLN A 64 -14.18 -12.68 -8.48
CA GLN A 64 -13.05 -13.01 -7.60
C GLN A 64 -13.29 -12.61 -6.14
N TYR A 65 -14.32 -11.81 -5.86
CA TYR A 65 -14.70 -11.46 -4.50
C TYR A 65 -15.44 -12.63 -3.83
N LYS A 66 -14.69 -13.58 -3.29
CA LYS A 66 -15.25 -14.54 -2.32
C LYS A 66 -15.31 -13.84 -0.97
N VAL A 67 -16.51 -13.41 -0.59
CA VAL A 67 -16.80 -13.01 0.79
C VAL A 67 -16.47 -14.19 1.70
N ASN A 68 -15.32 -14.13 2.38
CA ASN A 68 -15.07 -15.01 3.51
C ASN A 68 -16.06 -14.59 4.60
N LYS A 69 -17.18 -15.32 4.69
CA LYS A 69 -18.19 -15.15 5.73
C LYS A 69 -17.51 -15.24 7.11
N ALA A 70 -17.38 -14.11 7.79
CA ALA A 70 -17.49 -14.12 9.24
C ALA A 70 -18.92 -14.59 9.59
N PRO A 71 -19.11 -15.48 10.58
CA PRO A 71 -20.43 -15.94 10.93
C PRO A 71 -21.19 -14.79 11.58
N SER A 72 -22.45 -14.63 11.17
CA SER A 72 -23.42 -13.62 11.64
C SER A 72 -23.37 -12.30 10.87
N ILE A 73 -23.94 -12.23 9.67
CA ILE A 73 -25.24 -11.58 9.38
C ILE A 73 -25.74 -12.21 8.06
N ILE A 74 -26.97 -12.74 8.05
CA ILE A 74 -27.59 -13.23 6.81
C ILE A 74 -28.04 -12.00 6.02
N TYR A 75 -27.28 -11.64 4.99
CA TYR A 75 -27.82 -10.89 3.85
C TYR A 75 -28.22 -11.92 2.79
N THR A 76 -29.50 -11.99 2.49
CA THR A 76 -30.05 -12.76 1.38
C THR A 76 -29.41 -12.26 0.08
N ASN A 77 -28.47 -13.06 -0.46
CA ASN A 77 -28.09 -13.17 -1.86
C ASN A 77 -28.53 -12.00 -2.76
N ALA A 78 -27.91 -10.83 -2.56
CA ALA A 78 -27.90 -9.78 -3.56
C ALA A 78 -26.97 -10.21 -4.70
N ASN A 79 -27.57 -10.53 -5.83
CA ASN A 79 -26.88 -10.74 -7.10
C ASN A 79 -26.31 -9.37 -7.54
N LEU A 80 -25.17 -8.97 -6.98
CA LEU A 80 -24.49 -7.74 -7.37
C LEU A 80 -23.98 -7.94 -8.80
N ASN A 81 -24.65 -7.32 -9.76
CA ASN A 81 -24.19 -7.29 -11.14
C ASN A 81 -22.99 -6.34 -11.28
N ASN A 82 -22.21 -6.48 -12.36
CA ASN A 82 -20.97 -5.71 -12.60
C ASN A 82 -21.12 -4.18 -12.49
N ASN A 83 -22.34 -3.63 -12.59
CA ASN A 83 -22.56 -2.20 -12.48
C ASN A 83 -22.50 -1.69 -11.02
N GLU A 84 -22.70 -2.57 -10.04
CA GLU A 84 -22.73 -2.20 -8.62
C GLU A 84 -21.36 -2.29 -7.94
N PHE A 85 -20.38 -2.95 -8.55
CA PHE A 85 -19.01 -3.03 -8.03
C PHE A 85 -18.27 -1.69 -8.11
N ARG A 86 -18.65 -0.79 -9.03
CA ARG A 86 -17.98 0.51 -9.26
C ARG A 86 -18.40 1.62 -8.28
N ARG A 87 -19.27 1.32 -7.31
CA ARG A 87 -19.86 2.29 -6.38
C ARG A 87 -19.25 2.26 -4.97
N TYR A 88 -18.31 1.36 -4.72
CA TYR A 88 -17.65 1.19 -3.42
C TYR A 88 -16.14 1.30 -3.56
#